data_AF-A0A5J4TD44-F1
#
_entry.id   AF-A0A5J4TD44-F1
#
_cell.length_a   1.000
_cell.length_b   1.000
_cell.length_c   1.000
_cell.angle_alpha   90.00
_cell.angle_beta   90.00
_cell.angle_gamma   90.00
#
_symmetry.space_group_name_H-M   'P 1'
#
loop_
_entity.id
_entity.type
_entity.pdbx_description
1 polymer ?
#
loop_
_entity_poly.entity_id
_entity_poly.type
_entity_poly.pdbx_seq_one_letter_code
_entity_poly.pdbx_strand_id
1 'polypeptide(L)'
;CTVSTSSGLGGAIYLDLASGTETQYDLTGASYSTGNSAQYGKNLFIKAADLRTAVPIGDPTRIKLGALNPETDFYNLMGYDGVNTLAFPLYYVYTAIISDIHHVNNGAESYTIGSGYDNSFCGHYGWPCLTIGYAIDLSGGATNKKVGIITGYKLSTSTGLAKTGIQIQNSLTSTGYTSTSASILLIENAGKLLVTDGELEFNYISFSINTNAESGYVISGSTGSTKITIDNCLMVMTGGSSSSISVGLVQLNVGGLSISNLQVNSISIVSNSVIKVNNGAGEVNISGSVFNSVTRTGSGNGAAINAELNGGSKLTIKEVCSFTSCSCANGNGGAIYASLSSGASGSVSIIGSASTYSSCTVSTSSGLGGAIYLDLASGTETQYDLTGASYSTGNSAQY
;
A
#
# COMPACT_ATOMS: atom_id res chain seq x y z
N CYS A 1 -36.38 -25.76 8.97
CA CYS A 1 -36.57 -25.97 7.52
C CYS A 1 -35.24 -26.38 6.90
N THR A 2 -35.24 -27.37 6.00
CA THR A 2 -33.98 -27.97 5.53
C THR A 2 -34.04 -28.19 4.03
N VAL A 3 -33.05 -27.64 3.35
CA VAL A 3 -32.70 -27.97 1.96
C VAL A 3 -31.31 -28.61 1.95
N SER A 4 -30.83 -29.03 0.77
CA SER A 4 -29.48 -29.58 0.61
C SER A 4 -28.42 -28.64 1.22
N THR A 5 -27.50 -29.16 2.03
CA THR A 5 -26.39 -28.38 2.60
C THR A 5 -25.18 -28.27 1.67
N SER A 6 -25.18 -28.98 0.54
CA SER A 6 -24.13 -28.91 -0.47
C SER A 6 -24.50 -28.06 -1.68
N SER A 7 -25.79 -27.78 -1.89
CA SER A 7 -26.28 -27.07 -3.08
C SER A 7 -27.55 -26.23 -2.85
N GLY A 8 -28.23 -26.40 -1.71
CA GLY A 8 -29.50 -25.74 -1.45
C GLY A 8 -29.32 -24.32 -0.93
N LEU A 9 -30.23 -23.44 -1.33
CA LEU A 9 -30.26 -22.03 -0.96
C LEU A 9 -31.58 -21.74 -0.23
N GLY A 10 -31.55 -20.87 0.78
CA GLY A 10 -32.78 -20.41 1.43
C GLY A 10 -33.44 -21.52 2.25
N GLY A 11 -32.83 -21.89 3.37
CA GLY A 11 -33.28 -23.01 4.19
C GLY A 11 -34.72 -22.86 4.69
N ALA A 12 -35.15 -21.63 5.03
CA ALA A 12 -36.54 -21.31 5.32
C ALA A 12 -37.22 -20.51 4.19
N ILE A 13 -36.58 -19.46 3.68
CA ILE A 13 -37.13 -18.61 2.61
C ILE A 13 -36.09 -18.42 1.50
N TYR A 14 -36.52 -18.59 0.26
CA TYR A 14 -35.78 -18.22 -0.95
C TYR A 14 -36.63 -17.24 -1.77
N LEU A 15 -36.07 -16.07 -2.09
CA LEU A 15 -36.68 -15.08 -2.96
C LEU A 15 -35.89 -14.99 -4.28
N ASP A 16 -36.58 -15.10 -5.42
CA ASP A 16 -36.05 -14.80 -6.76
C ASP A 16 -36.76 -13.55 -7.27
N LEU A 17 -36.12 -12.39 -7.12
CA LEU A 17 -36.67 -11.09 -7.44
C LEU A 17 -36.17 -10.66 -8.83
N ALA A 18 -37.09 -10.63 -9.78
CA ALA A 18 -36.83 -10.11 -11.11
C ALA A 18 -36.62 -8.58 -11.07
N SER A 19 -36.08 -8.04 -12.17
CA SER A 19 -35.94 -6.60 -12.31
C SER A 19 -37.29 -5.89 -12.20
N GLY A 20 -37.36 -4.88 -11.35
CA GLY A 20 -38.58 -4.13 -11.01
C GLY A 20 -39.38 -4.73 -9.85
N THR A 21 -39.05 -5.93 -9.36
CA THR A 21 -39.74 -6.56 -8.22
C THR A 21 -38.94 -6.55 -6.92
N GLU A 22 -37.75 -5.96 -6.91
CA GLU A 22 -36.80 -5.97 -5.79
C GLU A 22 -37.40 -5.37 -4.51
N THR A 23 -38.44 -4.54 -4.64
CA THR A 23 -39.12 -3.88 -3.51
C THR A 23 -40.46 -4.52 -3.14
N GLN A 24 -40.89 -5.56 -3.85
CA GLN A 24 -42.24 -6.15 -3.75
C GLN A 24 -42.33 -7.29 -2.72
N TYR A 25 -41.56 -7.19 -1.64
CA TYR A 25 -41.58 -8.16 -0.54
C TYR A 25 -41.52 -7.46 0.82
N ASP A 26 -42.12 -8.09 1.82
CA ASP A 26 -42.17 -7.62 3.19
C ASP A 26 -42.08 -8.85 4.11
N LEU A 27 -40.95 -8.99 4.82
CA LEU A 27 -40.73 -10.04 5.83
C LEU A 27 -40.73 -9.47 7.26
N THR A 28 -41.37 -8.32 7.47
CA THR A 28 -41.38 -7.60 8.77
C THR A 28 -42.01 -8.42 9.89
N GLY A 29 -42.97 -9.29 9.57
CA GLY A 29 -43.57 -10.25 10.50
C GLY A 29 -42.80 -11.57 10.64
N ALA A 30 -41.69 -11.78 9.93
CA ALA A 30 -40.96 -13.03 9.96
C ALA A 30 -40.04 -13.14 11.20
N SER A 31 -40.04 -14.31 11.81
CA SER A 31 -39.10 -14.70 12.88
C SER A 31 -38.50 -16.06 12.54
N TYR A 32 -37.19 -16.22 12.74
CA TYR A 32 -36.47 -17.43 12.33
C TYR A 32 -36.01 -18.21 13.54
N SER A 33 -36.44 -19.47 13.65
CA SER A 33 -36.02 -20.39 14.70
C SER A 33 -34.66 -21.02 14.37
N THR A 34 -34.01 -21.59 15.40
CA THR A 34 -32.80 -22.41 15.24
C THR A 34 -33.10 -23.70 14.47
N GLY A 35 -32.12 -24.22 13.74
CA GLY A 35 -32.22 -25.51 13.04
C GLY A 35 -32.63 -25.42 11.56
N ASN A 36 -32.60 -24.23 10.97
CA ASN A 36 -32.67 -24.11 9.52
C ASN A 36 -31.33 -24.43 8.87
N SER A 37 -31.37 -25.15 7.74
CA SER A 37 -30.17 -25.68 7.08
C SER A 37 -30.23 -25.50 5.56
N ALA A 38 -29.15 -24.97 5.01
CA ALA A 38 -28.89 -24.77 3.58
C ALA A 38 -27.37 -24.64 3.39
N GLN A 39 -26.89 -24.69 2.14
CA GLN A 39 -25.52 -24.29 1.82
C GLN A 39 -25.31 -22.80 2.13
N TYR A 40 -26.24 -21.95 1.69
CA TYR A 40 -26.25 -20.51 1.94
C TYR A 40 -27.66 -20.01 2.25
N GLY A 41 -27.75 -19.00 3.11
CA GLY A 41 -29.02 -18.41 3.52
C GLY A 41 -29.84 -19.42 4.30
N LYS A 42 -29.30 -19.94 5.43
CA LYS A 42 -30.00 -20.91 6.28
C LYS A 42 -31.41 -20.43 6.62
N ASN A 43 -31.58 -19.13 6.86
CA ASN A 43 -32.86 -18.50 7.14
C ASN A 43 -33.45 -17.88 5.87
N LEU A 44 -32.73 -16.96 5.24
CA LEU A 44 -33.20 -16.22 4.08
C LEU A 44 -32.10 -16.20 3.02
N PHE A 45 -32.50 -16.48 1.78
CA PHE A 45 -31.69 -16.25 0.60
C PHE A 45 -32.44 -15.33 -0.37
N ILE A 46 -31.78 -14.27 -0.83
CA ILE A 46 -32.35 -13.34 -1.82
C ILE A 46 -31.47 -13.36 -3.07
N LYS A 47 -32.03 -13.79 -4.20
CA LYS A 47 -31.48 -13.52 -5.51
C LYS A 47 -32.26 -12.36 -6.10
N ALA A 48 -31.59 -11.25 -6.42
CA ALA A 48 -32.24 -10.07 -6.96
C ALA A 48 -31.50 -9.56 -8.20
N ALA A 49 -32.21 -8.95 -9.14
CA ALA A 49 -31.58 -8.30 -10.29
C ALA A 49 -30.65 -7.14 -9.85
N ASP A 50 -31.04 -6.40 -8.81
CA ASP A 50 -30.18 -5.49 -8.05
C ASP A 50 -30.41 -5.74 -6.55
N LEU A 51 -29.40 -6.33 -5.89
CA LEU A 51 -29.51 -6.69 -4.49
C LEU A 51 -29.45 -5.48 -3.56
N ARG A 52 -28.80 -4.38 -3.96
CA ARG A 52 -28.79 -3.13 -3.17
C ARG A 52 -30.19 -2.51 -3.15
N THR A 53 -30.92 -2.59 -4.25
CA THR A 53 -32.32 -2.14 -4.30
C THR A 53 -33.22 -3.02 -3.44
N ALA A 54 -33.00 -4.34 -3.45
CA ALA A 54 -33.76 -5.26 -2.59
C ALA A 54 -33.43 -5.07 -1.09
N VAL A 55 -32.17 -4.76 -0.77
CA VAL A 55 -31.63 -4.68 0.59
C VAL A 55 -30.91 -3.33 0.77
N PRO A 56 -31.65 -2.23 1.01
CA PRO A 56 -31.07 -0.89 1.04
C PRO A 56 -30.17 -0.66 2.26
N ILE A 57 -29.14 0.19 2.10
CA ILE A 57 -28.26 0.61 3.19
C ILE A 57 -29.03 1.42 4.23
N GLY A 58 -28.72 1.20 5.51
CA GLY A 58 -29.09 2.13 6.57
C GLY A 58 -30.54 2.09 7.01
N ASP A 59 -31.30 1.04 6.65
CA ASP A 59 -32.57 0.74 7.31
C ASP A 59 -32.27 0.30 8.76
N PRO A 60 -32.45 1.18 9.77
CA PRO A 60 -32.03 0.94 11.15
C PRO A 60 -32.79 -0.21 11.79
N THR A 61 -33.86 -0.64 11.13
CA THR A 61 -34.88 -1.52 11.65
C THR A 61 -34.90 -2.83 10.88
N ARG A 62 -34.05 -2.99 9.85
CA ARG A 62 -33.91 -4.20 9.00
C ARG A 62 -35.27 -4.78 8.59
N ILE A 63 -36.32 -3.96 8.55
CA ILE A 63 -37.67 -4.47 8.84
C ILE A 63 -38.09 -5.45 7.74
N LYS A 64 -37.63 -5.22 6.50
CA LYS A 64 -37.92 -6.10 5.38
C LYS A 64 -37.20 -7.46 5.41
N LEU A 65 -36.22 -7.67 6.29
CA LEU A 65 -35.48 -8.93 6.45
C LEU A 65 -36.00 -9.78 7.63
N GLY A 66 -36.97 -9.28 8.40
CA GLY A 66 -37.51 -9.93 9.59
C GLY A 66 -36.64 -9.78 10.84
N ALA A 67 -37.10 -10.33 11.97
CA ALA A 67 -36.49 -10.20 13.29
C ALA A 67 -35.21 -11.05 13.44
N LEU A 68 -34.14 -10.66 12.74
CA LEU A 68 -32.84 -11.32 12.77
C LEU A 68 -31.74 -10.39 13.28
N ASN A 69 -30.87 -10.98 14.11
CA ASN A 69 -29.51 -10.47 14.27
C ASN A 69 -28.52 -11.30 13.42
N PRO A 70 -28.34 -11.00 12.13
CA PRO A 70 -27.34 -11.66 11.28
C PRO A 70 -25.88 -11.50 11.72
N GLU A 71 -25.61 -10.68 12.75
CA GLU A 71 -24.26 -10.44 13.30
C GLU A 71 -23.65 -11.69 13.96
N THR A 72 -24.45 -12.72 14.26
CA THR A 72 -23.96 -13.93 14.94
C THR A 72 -23.58 -15.07 13.98
N ASP A 73 -24.17 -15.13 12.78
CA ASP A 73 -23.84 -16.11 11.74
C ASP A 73 -24.23 -15.56 10.35
N PHE A 74 -23.22 -15.16 9.58
CA PHE A 74 -23.39 -14.59 8.25
C PHE A 74 -24.07 -15.53 7.26
N TYR A 75 -23.99 -16.85 7.46
CA TYR A 75 -24.65 -17.83 6.57
C TYR A 75 -26.16 -17.85 6.72
N ASN A 76 -26.73 -17.18 7.73
CA ASN A 76 -28.17 -17.10 7.90
C ASN A 76 -28.85 -16.28 6.80
N LEU A 77 -28.24 -15.15 6.42
CA LEU A 77 -28.79 -14.21 5.43
C LEU A 77 -27.78 -13.98 4.33
N MET A 78 -28.05 -14.57 3.17
CA MET A 78 -27.15 -14.51 2.01
C MET A 78 -27.92 -14.06 0.78
N GLY A 79 -27.23 -13.61 -0.25
CA GLY A 79 -27.87 -13.31 -1.52
C GLY A 79 -26.94 -13.31 -2.71
N TYR A 80 -27.58 -13.22 -3.88
CA TYR A 80 -26.95 -12.99 -5.17
C TYR A 80 -27.39 -11.64 -5.74
N ASP A 81 -26.44 -10.91 -6.31
CA ASP A 81 -26.67 -9.65 -7.01
C ASP A 81 -26.58 -9.84 -8.52
N GLY A 82 -27.68 -9.55 -9.21
CA GLY A 82 -27.83 -9.74 -10.64
C GLY A 82 -27.72 -11.21 -11.05
N VAL A 83 -26.87 -11.44 -12.05
CA VAL A 83 -26.61 -12.77 -12.63
C VAL A 83 -25.46 -13.52 -11.93
N ASN A 84 -24.88 -12.93 -10.89
CA ASN A 84 -23.74 -13.52 -10.18
C ASN A 84 -24.15 -14.77 -9.41
N THR A 85 -23.19 -15.70 -9.24
CA THR A 85 -23.35 -16.92 -8.44
C THR A 85 -22.53 -16.90 -7.14
N LEU A 86 -21.88 -15.76 -6.85
CA LEU A 86 -21.16 -15.54 -5.60
C LEU A 86 -22.15 -15.18 -4.50
N ALA A 87 -22.32 -16.06 -3.52
CA ALA A 87 -23.23 -15.80 -2.40
C ALA A 87 -22.50 -14.97 -1.36
N PHE A 88 -23.05 -13.84 -0.97
CA PHE A 88 -22.43 -13.00 0.06
C PHE A 88 -23.43 -12.62 1.16
N PRO A 89 -22.92 -12.35 2.38
CA PRO A 89 -23.76 -12.01 3.51
C PRO A 89 -24.52 -10.70 3.28
N LEU A 90 -25.84 -10.73 3.46
CA LEU A 90 -26.68 -9.53 3.34
C LEU A 90 -26.27 -8.44 4.34
N TYR A 91 -25.58 -8.80 5.43
CA TYR A 91 -24.97 -7.86 6.36
C TYR A 91 -24.14 -6.77 5.66
N TYR A 92 -23.31 -7.14 4.70
CA TYR A 92 -22.47 -6.19 3.95
C TYR A 92 -23.24 -5.42 2.85
N VAL A 93 -24.52 -5.77 2.65
CA VAL A 93 -25.41 -5.11 1.69
C VAL A 93 -26.22 -3.99 2.34
N TYR A 94 -26.64 -4.13 3.60
CA TYR A 94 -27.36 -3.03 4.27
C TYR A 94 -26.50 -2.23 5.24
N THR A 95 -25.24 -2.63 5.49
CA THR A 95 -24.31 -1.83 6.33
C THR A 95 -23.43 -0.93 5.47
N ALA A 96 -23.09 0.23 6.01
CA ALA A 96 -22.14 1.15 5.40
C ALA A 96 -20.70 0.73 5.71
N ILE A 97 -19.77 1.14 4.84
CA ILE A 97 -18.32 0.99 5.07
C ILE A 97 -17.90 1.93 6.20
N ILE A 98 -17.21 1.41 7.20
CA ILE A 98 -16.78 2.20 8.36
C ILE A 98 -15.69 3.18 7.92
N SER A 99 -15.89 4.47 8.23
CA SER A 99 -14.94 5.57 7.97
C SER A 99 -14.56 5.76 6.49
N ASP A 100 -15.36 5.21 5.56
CA ASP A 100 -15.11 5.16 4.12
C ASP A 100 -13.78 4.49 3.74
N ILE A 101 -13.27 3.59 4.61
CA ILE A 101 -12.03 2.83 4.36
C ILE A 101 -12.40 1.50 3.71
N HIS A 102 -12.10 1.37 2.42
CA HIS A 102 -12.31 0.14 1.67
C HIS A 102 -11.13 -0.82 1.92
N HIS A 103 -11.39 -1.89 2.65
CA HIS A 103 -10.38 -2.88 3.03
C HIS A 103 -10.05 -3.82 1.87
N VAL A 104 -8.79 -4.27 1.79
CA VAL A 104 -8.33 -5.26 0.80
C VAL A 104 -7.65 -6.45 1.45
N ASN A 105 -7.90 -7.65 0.92
CA ASN A 105 -7.24 -8.89 1.34
C ASN A 105 -7.23 -9.93 0.21
N ASN A 106 -6.07 -10.46 -0.14
CA ASN A 106 -5.94 -11.55 -1.10
C ASN A 106 -4.92 -12.62 -0.64
N GLY A 107 -4.64 -12.68 0.67
CA GLY A 107 -3.65 -13.60 1.24
C GLY A 107 -4.08 -15.07 1.30
N ALA A 108 -5.39 -15.35 1.22
CA ALA A 108 -5.95 -16.71 1.29
C ALA A 108 -6.15 -17.32 -0.11
N GLU A 109 -5.72 -18.58 -0.28
CA GLU A 109 -5.79 -19.30 -1.57
C GLU A 109 -7.18 -19.91 -1.86
N SER A 110 -8.04 -20.06 -0.86
CA SER A 110 -9.38 -20.64 -1.03
C SER A 110 -10.49 -19.73 -0.45
N TYR A 111 -11.66 -19.80 -1.10
CA TYR A 111 -12.83 -18.99 -0.77
C TYR A 111 -13.36 -19.29 0.62
N THR A 112 -13.31 -18.31 1.51
CA THR A 112 -14.01 -18.29 2.80
C THR A 112 -14.48 -16.87 3.09
N ILE A 113 -15.52 -16.71 3.93
CA ILE A 113 -15.93 -15.38 4.40
C ILE A 113 -14.71 -14.72 5.08
N GLY A 114 -14.33 -13.54 4.61
CA GLY A 114 -13.10 -12.83 5.01
C GLY A 114 -11.97 -12.86 3.97
N SER A 115 -12.05 -13.72 2.95
CA SER A 115 -11.25 -13.59 1.73
C SER A 115 -11.77 -12.41 0.89
N GLY A 116 -10.90 -11.74 0.13
CA GLY A 116 -11.30 -10.59 -0.68
C GLY A 116 -11.94 -10.95 -2.01
N TYR A 117 -12.95 -10.17 -2.40
CA TYR A 117 -13.67 -10.30 -3.67
C TYR A 117 -14.01 -8.92 -4.22
N ASP A 118 -13.68 -8.67 -5.48
CA ASP A 118 -14.08 -7.43 -6.15
C ASP A 118 -15.55 -7.51 -6.55
N ASN A 119 -16.42 -6.83 -5.80
CA ASN A 119 -17.86 -6.72 -6.04
C ASN A 119 -18.42 -5.43 -5.41
N SER A 120 -19.64 -5.06 -5.80
CA SER A 120 -20.32 -3.81 -5.39
C SER A 120 -20.53 -3.65 -3.88
N PHE A 121 -20.25 -4.68 -3.08
CA PHE A 121 -20.46 -4.71 -1.63
C PHE A 121 -19.16 -4.96 -0.85
N CYS A 122 -18.01 -5.04 -1.52
CA CYS A 122 -16.72 -5.23 -0.86
C CYS A 122 -16.19 -3.95 -0.21
N GLY A 123 -15.18 -4.13 0.65
CA GLY A 123 -14.49 -3.04 1.35
C GLY A 123 -14.71 -3.05 2.86
N HIS A 124 -15.61 -3.89 3.37
CA HIS A 124 -15.72 -4.13 4.80
C HIS A 124 -14.52 -4.93 5.29
N TYR A 125 -14.15 -4.81 6.57
CA TYR A 125 -13.08 -5.63 7.14
C TYR A 125 -13.34 -7.14 7.00
N GLY A 126 -14.57 -7.58 7.25
CA GLY A 126 -14.99 -8.99 7.10
C GLY A 126 -15.48 -9.38 5.68
N TRP A 127 -15.51 -8.43 4.75
CA TRP A 127 -15.80 -8.64 3.33
C TRP A 127 -14.96 -7.68 2.47
N PRO A 128 -13.63 -7.87 2.48
CA PRO A 128 -12.72 -6.95 1.83
C PRO A 128 -12.79 -7.10 0.30
N CYS A 129 -12.27 -6.10 -0.41
CA CYS A 129 -12.04 -6.20 -1.84
C CYS A 129 -10.81 -7.09 -2.13
N LEU A 130 -10.75 -7.65 -3.32
CA LEU A 130 -9.63 -8.48 -3.77
C LEU A 130 -8.44 -7.62 -4.19
N THR A 131 -8.70 -6.48 -4.84
CA THR A 131 -7.63 -5.63 -5.40
C THR A 131 -7.67 -4.19 -4.89
N ILE A 132 -6.49 -3.59 -4.77
CA ILE A 132 -6.32 -2.15 -4.44
C ILE A 132 -7.03 -1.27 -5.46
N GLY A 133 -6.88 -1.57 -6.76
CA GLY A 133 -7.52 -0.78 -7.84
C GLY A 133 -9.03 -0.73 -7.70
N TYR A 134 -9.67 -1.89 -7.46
CA TYR A 134 -11.11 -1.95 -7.29
C TYR A 134 -11.60 -1.22 -6.02
N ALA A 135 -10.87 -1.33 -4.91
CA ALA A 135 -11.19 -0.59 -3.67
C ALA A 135 -11.14 0.94 -3.87
N ILE A 136 -10.18 1.43 -4.68
CA ILE A 136 -10.10 2.84 -5.06
C ILE A 136 -11.30 3.24 -5.96
N ASP A 137 -11.71 2.36 -6.87
CA ASP A 137 -12.85 2.60 -7.75
C ASP A 137 -14.18 2.69 -7.00
N LEU A 138 -14.38 1.87 -5.97
CA LEU A 138 -15.57 1.92 -5.11
C LEU A 138 -15.73 3.24 -4.36
N SER A 139 -14.64 3.95 -4.09
CA SER A 139 -14.70 5.29 -3.49
C SER A 139 -15.35 6.33 -4.42
N GLY A 140 -15.56 6.02 -5.70
CA GLY A 140 -16.28 6.86 -6.65
C GLY A 140 -15.69 8.27 -6.77
N GLY A 141 -16.56 9.28 -6.59
CA GLY A 141 -16.20 10.70 -6.64
C GLY A 141 -15.61 11.27 -5.35
N ALA A 142 -15.31 10.45 -4.34
CA ALA A 142 -14.77 10.93 -3.08
C ALA A 142 -13.42 11.65 -3.27
N THR A 143 -13.23 12.75 -2.52
CA THR A 143 -11.97 13.50 -2.48
C THR A 143 -10.83 12.60 -2.00
N ASN A 144 -11.06 11.88 -0.90
CA ASN A 144 -10.10 10.92 -0.35
C ASN A 144 -10.59 9.50 -0.64
N LYS A 145 -9.73 8.70 -1.28
CA LYS A 145 -10.00 7.31 -1.67
C LYS A 145 -9.16 6.43 -0.74
N LYS A 146 -9.76 6.05 0.39
CA LYS A 146 -9.07 5.38 1.49
C LYS A 146 -9.11 3.86 1.30
N VAL A 147 -7.94 3.25 1.33
CA VAL A 147 -7.75 1.81 1.24
C VAL A 147 -7.09 1.29 2.51
N GLY A 148 -7.72 0.31 3.16
CA GLY A 148 -7.17 -0.35 4.34
C GLY A 148 -6.52 -1.69 3.97
N ILE A 149 -5.21 -1.80 4.07
CA ILE A 149 -4.51 -3.07 3.84
C ILE A 149 -4.76 -3.98 5.04
N ILE A 150 -5.44 -5.12 4.83
CA ILE A 150 -5.45 -6.19 5.82
C ILE A 150 -4.07 -6.87 5.76
N THR A 151 -3.43 -7.03 6.92
CA THR A 151 -2.05 -7.50 7.01
C THR A 151 -1.87 -8.85 6.29
N GLY A 152 -0.84 -8.93 5.44
CA GLY A 152 -0.58 -10.10 4.60
C GLY A 152 -1.16 -10.03 3.19
N TYR A 153 -1.73 -8.89 2.77
CA TYR A 153 -2.11 -8.66 1.37
C TYR A 153 -0.88 -8.80 0.45
N LYS A 154 -1.04 -9.51 -0.66
CA LYS A 154 -0.03 -9.79 -1.68
C LYS A 154 -0.23 -8.90 -2.90
N LEU A 155 0.75 -8.05 -3.18
CA LEU A 155 0.88 -7.37 -4.46
C LEU A 155 1.82 -8.19 -5.34
N SER A 156 1.25 -8.96 -6.27
CA SER A 156 2.00 -9.82 -7.20
C SER A 156 1.95 -9.36 -8.66
N THR A 157 1.15 -8.33 -8.95
CA THR A 157 0.97 -7.74 -10.27
C THR A 157 1.13 -6.23 -10.19
N SER A 158 1.53 -5.63 -11.31
CA SER A 158 1.65 -4.18 -11.44
C SER A 158 0.26 -3.53 -11.50
N THR A 159 0.04 -2.49 -10.71
CA THR A 159 -1.21 -1.72 -10.65
C THR A 159 -0.94 -0.26 -11.00
N GLY A 160 -1.61 0.23 -12.04
CA GLY A 160 -1.60 1.65 -12.39
C GLY A 160 -2.55 2.46 -11.51
N LEU A 161 -2.06 3.59 -10.99
CA LEU A 161 -2.80 4.52 -10.14
C LEU A 161 -2.85 5.88 -10.84
N ALA A 162 -4.01 6.17 -11.44
CA ALA A 162 -4.28 7.37 -12.23
C ALA A 162 -5.45 8.18 -11.65
N LYS A 163 -5.48 8.31 -10.32
CA LYS A 163 -6.54 9.00 -9.58
C LYS A 163 -5.94 9.87 -8.48
N THR A 164 -6.64 10.95 -8.14
CA THR A 164 -6.23 11.87 -7.08
C THR A 164 -6.77 11.44 -5.71
N GLY A 165 -6.03 11.80 -4.65
CA GLY A 165 -6.45 11.63 -3.25
C GLY A 165 -6.43 10.19 -2.77
N ILE A 166 -5.55 9.34 -3.30
CA ILE A 166 -5.43 7.93 -2.87
C ILE A 166 -4.69 7.90 -1.52
N GLN A 167 -5.29 7.24 -0.53
CA GLN A 167 -4.68 7.04 0.80
C GLN A 167 -4.67 5.55 1.12
N ILE A 168 -3.49 4.94 1.16
CA ILE A 168 -3.30 3.53 1.50
C ILE A 168 -2.73 3.44 2.91
N GLN A 169 -3.47 2.80 3.81
CA GLN A 169 -3.12 2.73 5.21
C GLN A 169 -3.35 1.33 5.79
N ASN A 170 -2.94 1.11 7.02
CA ASN A 170 -3.34 -0.08 7.76
C ASN A 170 -4.87 -0.20 7.87
N SER A 171 -5.34 -1.44 7.96
CA SER A 171 -6.76 -1.72 8.15
C SER A 171 -7.26 -1.20 9.50
N LEU A 172 -8.55 -0.91 9.59
CA LEU A 172 -9.23 -0.87 10.88
C LEU A 172 -9.11 -2.24 11.58
N THR A 173 -9.31 -2.27 12.90
CA THR A 173 -9.53 -3.52 13.62
C THR A 173 -10.82 -4.19 13.14
N SER A 174 -11.01 -5.47 13.48
CA SER A 174 -12.29 -6.17 13.23
C SER A 174 -13.50 -5.51 13.90
N THR A 175 -13.26 -4.66 14.90
CA THR A 175 -14.26 -3.87 15.62
C THR A 175 -14.40 -2.44 15.11
N GLY A 176 -13.68 -2.06 14.04
CA GLY A 176 -13.82 -0.75 13.39
C GLY A 176 -12.98 0.38 13.98
N TYR A 177 -12.03 0.10 14.88
CA TYR A 177 -11.15 1.13 15.45
C TYR A 177 -9.87 1.30 14.63
N THR A 178 -9.30 2.51 14.68
CA THR A 178 -7.99 2.81 14.10
C THR A 178 -6.86 2.16 14.91
N SER A 179 -5.75 1.88 14.25
CA SER A 179 -4.51 1.40 14.88
C SER A 179 -3.31 2.17 14.33
N THR A 180 -2.20 2.16 15.05
CA THR A 180 -0.89 2.63 14.56
C THR A 180 0.05 1.47 14.23
N SER A 181 -0.42 0.23 14.38
CA SER A 181 0.35 -0.96 13.97
C SER A 181 0.37 -1.06 12.45
N ALA A 182 1.56 -1.21 11.89
CA ALA A 182 1.71 -1.29 10.45
C ALA A 182 1.10 -2.56 9.86
N SER A 183 0.35 -2.43 8.76
CA SER A 183 -0.11 -3.58 7.99
C SER A 183 0.99 -4.07 7.05
N ILE A 184 1.17 -5.39 6.96
CA ILE A 184 2.15 -5.98 6.05
C ILE A 184 1.56 -6.01 4.63
N LEU A 185 2.25 -5.35 3.71
CA LEU A 185 2.04 -5.43 2.28
C LEU A 185 3.16 -6.27 1.66
N LEU A 186 2.85 -7.48 1.23
CA LEU A 186 3.79 -8.42 0.62
C LEU A 186 4.01 -8.03 -0.84
N ILE A 187 5.26 -7.79 -1.24
CA ILE A 187 5.63 -7.49 -2.62
C ILE A 187 6.34 -8.72 -3.21
N GLU A 188 5.72 -9.34 -4.20
CA GLU A 188 6.20 -10.57 -4.85
C GLU A 188 6.07 -10.45 -6.37
N ASN A 189 6.78 -11.29 -7.13
CA ASN A 189 6.69 -11.34 -8.60
C ASN A 189 6.70 -9.93 -9.24
N ALA A 190 5.76 -9.63 -10.15
CA ALA A 190 5.62 -8.35 -10.83
C ALA A 190 4.91 -7.26 -10.00
N GLY A 191 4.82 -7.39 -8.68
CA GLY A 191 4.11 -6.46 -7.80
C GLY A 191 4.70 -5.05 -7.80
N LYS A 192 3.96 -4.08 -8.36
CA LYS A 192 4.36 -2.66 -8.47
C LYS A 192 3.15 -1.73 -8.39
N LEU A 193 3.36 -0.49 -7.96
CA LEU A 193 2.38 0.60 -7.96
C LEU A 193 2.91 1.73 -8.85
N LEU A 194 2.24 1.97 -9.98
CA LEU A 194 2.66 2.95 -10.98
C LEU A 194 1.77 4.18 -10.86
N VAL A 195 2.29 5.26 -10.27
CA VAL A 195 1.57 6.53 -10.12
C VAL A 195 1.78 7.37 -11.37
N THR A 196 0.69 7.59 -12.09
CA THR A 196 0.67 8.36 -13.34
C THR A 196 -0.14 9.64 -13.22
N ASP A 197 -0.91 9.81 -12.15
CA ASP A 197 -1.59 11.08 -11.86
C ASP A 197 -1.91 11.20 -10.36
N GLY A 198 -1.97 12.45 -9.89
CA GLY A 198 -2.49 12.78 -8.57
C GLY A 198 -1.60 12.42 -7.37
N GLU A 199 -2.24 12.45 -6.21
CA GLU A 199 -1.60 12.27 -4.90
C GLU A 199 -1.84 10.83 -4.39
N LEU A 200 -0.76 10.18 -3.94
CA LEU A 200 -0.76 8.88 -3.29
C LEU A 200 -0.05 8.98 -1.93
N GLU A 201 -0.76 8.63 -0.87
CA GLU A 201 -0.23 8.58 0.49
C GLU A 201 -0.18 7.15 1.00
N PHE A 202 0.94 6.77 1.63
CA PHE A 202 1.06 5.58 2.46
C PHE A 202 1.24 5.96 3.92
N ASN A 203 0.46 5.34 4.81
CA ASN A 203 0.62 5.52 6.25
C ASN A 203 0.52 4.19 7.00
N TYR A 204 1.44 3.92 7.93
CA TYR A 204 1.49 2.67 8.70
C TYR A 204 1.49 1.41 7.81
N ILE A 205 2.33 1.38 6.78
CA ILE A 205 2.53 0.19 5.92
C ILE A 205 3.93 -0.38 6.11
N SER A 206 4.02 -1.69 6.28
CA SER A 206 5.27 -2.44 6.22
C SER A 206 5.40 -3.08 4.83
N PHE A 207 6.21 -2.48 3.96
CA PHE A 207 6.57 -3.01 2.65
C PHE A 207 7.49 -4.21 2.83
N SER A 208 6.94 -5.41 2.71
CA SER A 208 7.64 -6.67 2.88
C SER A 208 8.01 -7.23 1.51
N ILE A 209 9.24 -6.96 1.07
CA ILE A 209 9.69 -7.26 -0.28
C ILE A 209 10.34 -8.64 -0.31
N ASN A 210 9.78 -9.52 -1.12
CA ASN A 210 10.28 -10.87 -1.29
C ASN A 210 11.47 -10.91 -2.28
N THR A 211 12.45 -11.78 -2.02
CA THR A 211 13.55 -12.09 -2.96
C THR A 211 13.09 -12.52 -4.36
N ASN A 212 11.88 -13.04 -4.52
CA ASN A 212 11.30 -13.39 -5.83
C ASN A 212 10.66 -12.20 -6.58
N ALA A 213 10.61 -11.00 -5.99
CA ALA A 213 10.06 -9.83 -6.64
C ALA A 213 10.94 -9.40 -7.84
N GLU A 214 10.30 -9.15 -8.98
CA GLU A 214 10.94 -8.70 -10.20
C GLU A 214 11.61 -7.34 -10.00
N SER A 215 12.77 -7.14 -10.61
CA SER A 215 13.59 -5.94 -10.45
C SER A 215 12.83 -4.63 -10.69
N GLY A 216 13.26 -3.55 -10.04
CA GLY A 216 12.69 -2.21 -10.22
C GLY A 216 12.39 -1.55 -8.87
N TYR A 217 11.28 -0.84 -8.76
CA TYR A 217 10.86 -0.17 -7.52
C TYR A 217 9.42 -0.51 -7.17
N VAL A 218 9.09 -0.66 -5.89
CA VAL A 218 7.71 -0.96 -5.47
C VAL A 218 6.76 0.14 -5.96
N ILE A 219 7.17 1.40 -5.82
CA ILE A 219 6.40 2.58 -6.21
C ILE A 219 7.18 3.35 -7.27
N SER A 220 6.51 3.80 -8.32
CA SER A 220 7.09 4.75 -9.27
C SER A 220 6.16 5.93 -9.56
N GLY A 221 6.73 7.13 -9.67
CA GLY A 221 6.03 8.35 -10.06
C GLY A 221 6.56 8.89 -11.38
N SER A 222 5.69 9.34 -12.29
CA SER A 222 6.06 9.57 -13.69
C SER A 222 5.53 10.86 -14.33
N THR A 223 4.69 11.63 -13.65
CA THR A 223 4.08 12.85 -14.20
C THR A 223 4.22 14.04 -13.27
N GLY A 224 4.09 15.27 -13.80
CA GLY A 224 4.20 16.50 -13.02
C GLY A 224 3.14 16.66 -11.92
N SER A 225 1.99 16.01 -12.07
CA SER A 225 0.92 15.97 -11.06
C SER A 225 1.14 14.93 -9.98
N THR A 226 2.08 13.98 -10.18
CA THR A 226 2.36 12.93 -9.20
C THR A 226 2.88 13.54 -7.90
N LYS A 227 2.25 13.22 -6.78
CA LYS A 227 2.82 13.46 -5.44
C LYS A 227 2.72 12.19 -4.61
N ILE A 228 3.87 11.67 -4.19
CA ILE A 228 3.94 10.45 -3.37
C ILE A 228 4.33 10.85 -1.94
N THR A 229 3.54 10.40 -0.97
CA THR A 229 3.82 10.57 0.45
C THR A 229 3.98 9.20 1.09
N ILE A 230 5.04 9.00 1.86
CA ILE A 230 5.29 7.78 2.65
C ILE A 230 5.55 8.20 4.09
N ASP A 231 4.61 7.92 4.99
CA ASP A 231 4.70 8.30 6.40
C ASP A 231 4.55 7.08 7.33
N ASN A 232 5.31 7.05 8.43
CA ASN A 232 5.29 5.98 9.44
C ASN A 232 5.38 4.56 8.85
N CYS A 233 6.14 4.39 7.78
CA CYS A 233 6.24 3.14 7.05
C CYS A 233 7.52 2.37 7.40
N LEU A 234 7.53 1.08 7.08
CA LEU A 234 8.67 0.21 7.23
C LEU A 234 9.00 -0.45 5.89
N MET A 235 10.28 -0.68 5.63
CA MET A 235 10.74 -1.55 4.55
C MET A 235 11.47 -2.74 5.16
N VAL A 236 11.01 -3.94 4.84
CA VAL A 236 11.61 -5.20 5.29
C VAL A 236 11.82 -6.14 4.10
N MET A 237 12.82 -7.00 4.21
CA MET A 237 13.14 -8.02 3.21
C MET A 237 12.64 -9.38 3.70
N THR A 238 12.06 -10.19 2.81
CA THR A 238 11.54 -11.54 3.11
C THR A 238 11.90 -12.56 2.03
N GLY A 239 11.78 -13.85 2.37
CA GLY A 239 11.91 -14.97 1.43
C GLY A 239 13.34 -15.44 1.11
N GLY A 240 13.44 -16.69 0.65
CA GLY A 240 14.58 -17.26 -0.09
C GLY A 240 15.84 -17.67 0.71
N SER A 241 16.71 -18.42 0.03
CA SER A 241 18.09 -18.71 0.41
C SER A 241 19.09 -17.64 -0.09
N SER A 242 18.62 -16.68 -0.89
CA SER A 242 19.38 -15.51 -1.33
C SER A 242 19.37 -14.41 -0.27
N SER A 243 20.51 -13.76 -0.07
CA SER A 243 20.66 -12.69 0.92
C SER A 243 20.22 -11.30 0.43
N SER A 244 19.68 -11.15 -0.79
CA SER A 244 19.40 -9.84 -1.40
C SER A 244 18.14 -9.80 -2.28
N ILE A 245 17.44 -8.66 -2.31
CA ILE A 245 16.32 -8.36 -3.21
C ILE A 245 16.79 -7.58 -4.44
N SER A 246 15.98 -7.57 -5.51
CA SER A 246 16.26 -6.78 -6.73
C SER A 246 15.46 -5.48 -6.80
N VAL A 247 14.77 -5.10 -5.72
CA VAL A 247 13.72 -4.06 -5.74
C VAL A 247 14.02 -2.95 -4.72
N GLY A 248 13.99 -1.71 -5.17
CA GLY A 248 13.98 -0.52 -4.30
C GLY A 248 12.57 -0.16 -3.85
N LEU A 249 12.42 0.75 -2.89
CA LEU A 249 11.10 1.17 -2.39
C LEU A 249 10.41 2.10 -3.38
N VAL A 250 11.06 3.22 -3.73
CA VAL A 250 10.42 4.27 -4.56
C VAL A 250 11.38 4.85 -5.59
N GLN A 251 10.88 5.02 -6.82
CA GLN A 251 11.53 5.76 -7.89
C GLN A 251 10.67 6.94 -8.32
N LEU A 252 11.17 8.16 -8.15
CA LEU A 252 10.51 9.36 -8.65
C LEU A 252 11.17 9.81 -9.96
N ASN A 253 10.44 9.70 -11.07
CA ASN A 253 10.87 10.25 -12.36
C ASN A 253 10.43 11.70 -12.54
N VAL A 254 9.18 12.01 -12.20
CA VAL A 254 8.59 13.35 -12.27
C VAL A 254 7.59 13.50 -11.12
N GLY A 255 7.47 14.71 -10.55
CA GLY A 255 6.49 15.03 -9.51
C GLY A 255 7.13 15.36 -8.15
N GLY A 256 6.42 15.19 -7.05
CA GLY A 256 6.91 15.40 -5.69
C GLY A 256 7.01 14.10 -4.88
N LEU A 257 7.96 14.03 -3.96
CA LEU A 257 8.09 12.93 -3.00
C LEU A 257 8.31 13.48 -1.59
N SER A 258 7.50 13.04 -0.64
CA SER A 258 7.68 13.31 0.78
C SER A 258 7.78 12.00 1.54
N ILE A 259 8.86 11.83 2.30
CA ILE A 259 9.09 10.68 3.16
C ILE A 259 9.31 11.16 4.58
N SER A 260 8.52 10.66 5.50
CA SER A 260 8.64 10.94 6.93
C SER A 260 8.59 9.63 7.72
N ASN A 261 9.41 9.53 8.77
CA ASN A 261 9.38 8.41 9.71
C ASN A 261 9.52 7.02 9.05
N LEU A 262 10.22 6.93 7.91
CA LEU A 262 10.46 5.65 7.23
C LEU A 262 11.56 4.89 7.97
N GLN A 263 11.32 3.62 8.28
CA GLN A 263 12.32 2.74 8.86
C GLN A 263 12.75 1.66 7.87
N VAL A 264 14.04 1.64 7.55
CA VAL A 264 14.66 0.67 6.65
C VAL A 264 15.78 -0.02 7.40
N ASN A 265 15.60 -1.31 7.70
CA ASN A 265 16.52 -2.07 8.54
C ASN A 265 16.97 -3.35 7.83
N SER A 266 18.28 -3.58 7.78
CA SER A 266 18.88 -4.84 7.33
C SER A 266 18.43 -5.25 5.92
N ILE A 267 18.54 -4.31 4.96
CA ILE A 267 18.15 -4.54 3.57
C ILE A 267 19.41 -4.72 2.73
N SER A 268 19.43 -5.75 1.88
CA SER A 268 20.45 -5.91 0.85
C SER A 268 19.79 -5.90 -0.53
N ILE A 269 20.20 -4.99 -1.40
CA ILE A 269 19.63 -4.79 -2.73
C ILE A 269 20.72 -5.04 -3.77
N VAL A 270 20.43 -5.78 -4.83
CA VAL A 270 21.42 -6.08 -5.88
C VAL A 270 21.82 -4.79 -6.60
N SER A 271 20.94 -4.18 -7.39
CA SER A 271 21.33 -3.05 -8.26
C SER A 271 20.47 -1.79 -8.07
N ASN A 272 19.60 -1.73 -7.07
CA ASN A 272 18.77 -0.56 -6.81
C ASN A 272 19.16 0.12 -5.49
N SER A 273 18.84 1.40 -5.36
CA SER A 273 18.80 2.09 -4.07
C SER A 273 17.42 1.89 -3.43
N VAL A 274 17.27 2.22 -2.15
CA VAL A 274 15.94 2.27 -1.52
C VAL A 274 15.09 3.36 -2.19
N ILE A 275 15.68 4.54 -2.38
CA ILE A 275 15.05 5.69 -3.00
C ILE A 275 15.86 6.09 -4.24
N LYS A 276 15.21 6.17 -5.39
CA LYS A 276 15.77 6.73 -6.62
C LYS A 276 15.07 8.03 -6.97
N VAL A 277 15.84 9.08 -7.19
CA VAL A 277 15.37 10.38 -7.68
C VAL A 277 16.01 10.61 -9.04
N ASN A 278 15.20 10.92 -10.05
CA ASN A 278 15.65 11.24 -11.40
C ASN A 278 15.36 12.71 -11.73
N ASN A 279 15.97 13.19 -12.82
CA ASN A 279 16.04 14.61 -13.24
C ASN A 279 14.70 15.34 -13.43
N GLY A 280 13.57 14.63 -13.50
CA GLY A 280 12.25 15.25 -13.60
C GLY A 280 11.58 15.44 -12.23
N ALA A 281 12.17 14.90 -11.15
CA ALA A 281 11.67 15.11 -9.81
C ALA A 281 11.62 16.62 -9.50
N GLY A 282 10.52 17.08 -8.94
CA GLY A 282 10.41 18.45 -8.42
C GLY A 282 11.07 18.51 -7.04
N GLU A 283 10.24 18.53 -6.00
CA GLU A 283 10.71 18.56 -4.62
C GLU A 283 10.68 17.16 -4.00
N VAL A 284 11.82 16.76 -3.42
CA VAL A 284 11.97 15.52 -2.65
C VAL A 284 12.37 15.88 -1.23
N ASN A 285 11.52 15.56 -0.26
CA ASN A 285 11.75 15.81 1.15
C ASN A 285 11.82 14.49 1.93
N ILE A 286 12.86 14.32 2.74
CA ILE A 286 13.05 13.17 3.62
C ILE A 286 13.28 13.66 5.04
N SER A 287 12.49 13.15 6.00
CA SER A 287 12.46 13.63 7.38
C SER A 287 12.31 12.48 8.38
N GLY A 288 12.91 12.60 9.57
CA GLY A 288 12.75 11.65 10.68
C GLY A 288 13.00 10.17 10.33
N SER A 289 13.75 9.89 9.26
CA SER A 289 13.84 8.55 8.67
C SER A 289 15.13 7.85 9.07
N VAL A 290 15.07 6.52 9.18
CA VAL A 290 16.19 5.67 9.61
C VAL A 290 16.53 4.67 8.51
N PHE A 291 17.79 4.69 8.09
CA PHE A 291 18.40 3.73 7.18
C PHE A 291 19.54 3.03 7.90
N ASN A 292 19.29 1.81 8.35
CA ASN A 292 20.24 1.02 9.12
C ASN A 292 20.59 -0.27 8.38
N SER A 293 21.87 -0.51 8.15
CA SER A 293 22.38 -1.72 7.50
C SER A 293 21.76 -1.93 6.11
N VAL A 294 21.76 -0.87 5.30
CA VAL A 294 21.29 -0.88 3.91
C VAL A 294 22.47 -1.08 2.97
N THR A 295 22.52 -2.21 2.28
CA THR A 295 23.63 -2.59 1.41
C THR A 295 23.18 -2.67 -0.04
N ARG A 296 23.94 -2.06 -0.94
CA ARG A 296 23.83 -2.27 -2.39
C ARG A 296 25.00 -3.13 -2.85
N THR A 297 24.73 -4.37 -3.26
CA THR A 297 25.77 -5.39 -3.50
C THR A 297 26.29 -5.40 -4.93
N GLY A 298 25.45 -5.04 -5.90
CA GLY A 298 25.78 -4.89 -7.32
C GLY A 298 26.27 -3.49 -7.67
N SER A 299 26.11 -3.10 -8.93
CA SER A 299 26.60 -1.83 -9.46
C SER A 299 25.69 -0.64 -9.18
N GLY A 300 26.31 0.54 -9.18
CA GLY A 300 25.68 1.85 -9.08
C GLY A 300 25.98 2.53 -7.75
N ASN A 301 25.29 3.64 -7.47
CA ASN A 301 25.67 4.56 -6.40
C ASN A 301 24.56 4.71 -5.36
N GLY A 302 24.89 5.04 -4.12
CA GLY A 302 23.90 5.31 -3.07
C GLY A 302 23.09 4.06 -2.70
N ALA A 303 23.34 3.46 -1.54
CA ALA A 303 22.52 2.32 -1.11
C ALA A 303 21.13 2.75 -0.64
N ALA A 304 21.06 3.81 0.16
CA ALA A 304 19.79 4.36 0.63
C ALA A 304 19.18 5.29 -0.42
N ILE A 305 19.93 6.29 -0.88
CA ILE A 305 19.43 7.32 -1.79
C ILE A 305 20.38 7.47 -2.97
N ASN A 306 19.84 7.37 -4.17
CA ASN A 306 20.52 7.72 -5.41
C ASN A 306 19.73 8.84 -6.09
N ALA A 307 20.31 10.03 -6.17
CA ALA A 307 19.64 11.21 -6.68
C ALA A 307 20.37 11.82 -7.88
N GLU A 308 19.76 11.74 -9.04
CA GLU A 308 20.17 12.49 -10.22
C GLU A 308 19.29 13.73 -10.30
N LEU A 309 19.87 14.90 -10.03
CA LEU A 309 19.15 16.15 -9.82
C LEU A 309 19.38 17.14 -10.96
N ASN A 310 19.54 16.63 -12.18
CA ASN A 310 19.71 17.49 -13.34
C ASN A 310 18.41 18.28 -13.58
N GLY A 311 18.50 19.51 -14.07
CA GLY A 311 17.32 20.38 -14.21
C GLY A 311 16.97 21.08 -12.90
N GLY A 312 15.71 21.00 -12.45
CA GLY A 312 15.20 21.76 -11.29
C GLY A 312 14.98 20.94 -10.01
N SER A 313 15.40 19.68 -9.99
CA SER A 313 15.12 18.75 -8.88
C SER A 313 15.83 19.13 -7.59
N LYS A 314 15.12 19.07 -6.47
CA LYS A 314 15.67 19.41 -5.14
C LYS A 314 15.51 18.24 -4.18
N LEU A 315 16.62 17.79 -3.60
CA LEU A 315 16.63 16.83 -2.51
C LEU A 315 16.89 17.56 -1.19
N THR A 316 15.96 17.45 -0.26
CA THR A 316 16.08 17.97 1.11
C THR A 316 15.96 16.83 2.12
N ILE A 317 16.97 16.71 2.99
CA ILE A 317 16.99 15.82 4.14
C ILE A 317 16.99 16.70 5.39
N LYS A 318 16.04 16.46 6.30
CA LYS A 318 15.85 17.31 7.49
C LYS A 318 15.32 16.52 8.67
N GLU A 319 15.16 17.21 9.80
CA GLU A 319 14.42 16.69 10.96
C GLU A 319 14.96 15.34 11.47
N VAL A 320 16.28 15.26 11.70
CA VAL A 320 16.98 14.11 12.32
C VAL A 320 16.76 12.78 11.56
N CYS A 321 17.38 12.66 10.39
CA CYS A 321 17.54 11.35 9.74
C CYS A 321 18.78 10.62 10.25
N SER A 322 18.80 9.29 10.19
CA SER A 322 19.98 8.48 10.52
C SER A 322 20.34 7.49 9.42
N PHE A 323 21.61 7.49 9.05
CA PHE A 323 22.22 6.57 8.09
C PHE A 323 23.36 5.83 8.80
N THR A 324 23.13 4.56 9.09
CA THR A 324 24.06 3.73 9.85
C THR A 324 24.37 2.47 9.06
N SER A 325 25.66 2.16 8.91
CA SER A 325 26.12 0.94 8.23
C SER A 325 25.55 0.78 6.81
N CYS A 326 25.32 1.90 6.10
CA CYS A 326 24.93 1.86 4.70
C CYS A 326 26.16 1.63 3.83
N SER A 327 26.08 0.71 2.86
CA SER A 327 27.23 0.42 2.01
C SER A 327 26.90 0.21 0.55
N CYS A 328 27.79 0.69 -0.32
CA CYS A 328 27.67 0.53 -1.76
C CYS A 328 28.93 -0.16 -2.29
N ALA A 329 28.80 -1.42 -2.69
CA ALA A 329 29.96 -2.27 -3.02
C ALA A 329 30.69 -1.80 -4.29
N ASN A 330 29.95 -1.41 -5.33
CA ASN A 330 30.50 -1.07 -6.65
C ASN A 330 29.99 0.31 -7.13
N GLY A 331 30.27 1.34 -6.33
CA GLY A 331 30.05 2.74 -6.71
C GLY A 331 30.36 3.71 -5.58
N ASN A 332 29.76 4.90 -5.67
CA ASN A 332 30.05 6.03 -4.79
C ASN A 332 28.89 6.30 -3.83
N GLY A 333 29.18 6.94 -2.69
CA GLY A 333 28.18 7.31 -1.69
C GLY A 333 27.59 6.08 -1.01
N GLY A 334 28.19 5.61 0.08
CA GLY A 334 27.71 4.37 0.75
C GLY A 334 26.26 4.47 1.20
N ALA A 335 25.83 5.63 1.70
CA ALA A 335 24.44 5.94 1.98
C ALA A 335 23.78 6.73 0.83
N ILE A 336 24.36 7.87 0.49
CA ILE A 336 23.77 8.86 -0.40
C ILE A 336 24.72 9.16 -1.55
N TYR A 337 24.21 9.03 -2.76
CA TYR A 337 24.80 9.62 -3.95
C TYR A 337 23.87 10.70 -4.48
N ALA A 338 24.42 11.86 -4.81
CA ALA A 338 23.71 12.89 -5.55
C ALA A 338 24.58 13.49 -6.66
N SER A 339 23.98 13.79 -7.81
CA SER A 339 24.68 14.44 -8.93
C SER A 339 23.92 15.61 -9.50
N LEU A 340 24.64 16.66 -9.89
CA LEU A 340 24.13 17.82 -10.61
C LEU A 340 24.97 18.05 -11.88
N SER A 341 24.34 17.96 -13.06
CA SER A 341 24.97 18.27 -14.34
C SER A 341 25.17 19.77 -14.54
N SER A 342 26.08 20.14 -15.46
CA SER A 342 26.29 21.55 -15.80
C SER A 342 24.98 22.20 -16.28
N GLY A 343 24.72 23.42 -15.82
CA GLY A 343 23.47 24.14 -16.09
C GLY A 343 22.26 23.67 -15.28
N ALA A 344 22.40 22.69 -14.38
CA ALA A 344 21.34 22.37 -13.43
C ALA A 344 21.08 23.53 -12.47
N SER A 345 19.84 23.61 -12.01
CA SER A 345 19.31 24.55 -11.00
C SER A 345 18.75 23.82 -9.77
N GLY A 346 19.03 22.52 -9.68
CA GLY A 346 18.63 21.66 -8.58
C GLY A 346 19.40 21.98 -7.30
N SER A 347 19.19 21.18 -6.26
CA SER A 347 19.99 21.32 -5.04
C SER A 347 19.98 20.08 -4.15
N VAL A 348 21.04 19.93 -3.36
CA VAL A 348 21.12 18.94 -2.28
C VAL A 348 21.23 19.66 -0.95
N SER A 349 20.24 19.50 -0.08
CA SER A 349 20.20 20.16 1.22
C SER A 349 20.04 19.14 2.34
N ILE A 350 20.97 19.13 3.29
CA ILE A 350 20.87 18.43 4.57
C ILE A 350 20.89 19.52 5.64
N ILE A 351 19.71 19.84 6.17
CA ILE A 351 19.49 21.08 6.95
C ILE A 351 18.62 20.83 8.18
N GLY A 352 18.58 21.82 9.07
CA GLY A 352 17.84 21.76 10.32
C GLY A 352 18.56 20.94 11.39
N SER A 353 17.82 20.18 12.18
CA SER A 353 18.39 19.31 13.22
C SER A 353 19.31 18.24 12.61
N ALA A 354 20.44 18.00 13.27
CA ALA A 354 21.53 17.18 12.73
C ALA A 354 21.07 15.77 12.33
N SER A 355 21.25 15.43 11.05
CA SER A 355 21.13 14.08 10.52
C SER A 355 22.47 13.36 10.63
N THR A 356 22.47 12.12 11.12
CA THR A 356 23.70 11.40 11.50
C THR A 356 24.13 10.37 10.47
N TYR A 357 25.44 10.31 10.21
CA TYR A 357 26.06 9.36 9.29
C TYR A 357 27.16 8.58 10.01
N SER A 358 27.02 7.26 10.13
CA SER A 358 27.99 6.42 10.83
C SER A 358 28.24 5.10 10.12
N SER A 359 29.49 4.63 10.17
CA SER A 359 29.89 3.32 9.61
C SER A 359 29.49 3.09 8.15
N CYS A 360 29.27 4.14 7.36
CA CYS A 360 28.86 4.00 5.97
C CYS A 360 30.09 3.82 5.08
N THR A 361 30.04 2.86 4.16
CA THR A 361 31.24 2.47 3.41
C THR A 361 31.01 2.30 1.92
N VAL A 362 32.08 2.53 1.17
CA VAL A 362 32.20 2.13 -0.24
C VAL A 362 33.50 1.33 -0.40
N SER A 363 33.72 0.76 -1.58
CA SER A 363 35.00 0.12 -1.90
C SER A 363 36.16 1.10 -1.68
N THR A 364 37.17 0.72 -0.90
CA THR A 364 38.34 1.56 -0.64
C THR A 364 39.35 1.55 -1.80
N SER A 365 39.12 0.76 -2.85
CA SER A 365 39.99 0.73 -4.04
C SER A 365 39.51 1.65 -5.17
N SER A 366 38.23 2.02 -5.18
CA SER A 366 37.62 2.75 -6.30
C SER A 366 36.43 3.65 -5.93
N GLY A 367 35.83 3.47 -4.75
CA GLY A 367 34.61 4.16 -4.35
C GLY A 367 34.90 5.47 -3.64
N LEU A 368 34.14 6.51 -3.96
CA LEU A 368 34.26 7.83 -3.37
C LEU A 368 33.09 8.11 -2.43
N GLY A 369 33.35 8.84 -1.33
CA GLY A 369 32.34 9.25 -0.36
C GLY A 369 31.74 8.10 0.45
N GLY A 370 32.31 7.80 1.62
CA GLY A 370 31.90 6.65 2.43
C GLY A 370 30.43 6.73 2.86
N ALA A 371 30.00 7.90 3.33
CA ALA A 371 28.59 8.18 3.60
C ALA A 371 27.90 8.87 2.42
N ILE A 372 28.44 10.01 1.99
CA ILE A 372 27.85 10.89 1.00
C ILE A 372 28.87 11.12 -0.11
N TYR A 373 28.43 11.02 -1.36
CA TYR A 373 29.17 11.50 -2.52
C TYR A 373 28.31 12.48 -3.31
N LEU A 374 28.85 13.67 -3.55
CA LEU A 374 28.24 14.70 -4.38
C LEU A 374 29.07 14.87 -5.65
N ASP A 375 28.46 14.57 -6.79
CA ASP A 375 29.04 14.77 -8.13
C ASP A 375 28.54 16.11 -8.69
N LEU A 376 29.32 17.17 -8.50
CA LEU A 376 28.95 18.54 -8.86
C LEU A 376 29.70 18.96 -10.12
N ALA A 377 28.99 19.09 -11.23
CA ALA A 377 29.56 19.62 -12.46
C ALA A 377 29.80 21.13 -12.36
N SER A 378 30.60 21.67 -13.30
CA SER A 378 30.92 23.09 -13.33
C SER A 378 29.67 23.97 -13.42
N GLY A 379 29.60 24.98 -12.55
CA GLY A 379 28.46 25.89 -12.37
C GLY A 379 27.46 25.45 -11.30
N THR A 380 27.67 24.29 -10.66
CA THR A 380 26.79 23.75 -9.60
C THR A 380 27.44 23.70 -8.22
N GLU A 381 28.64 24.25 -8.07
CA GLU A 381 29.49 24.15 -6.88
C GLU A 381 28.91 24.84 -5.63
N THR A 382 27.85 25.63 -5.78
CA THR A 382 27.14 26.31 -4.68
C THR A 382 25.74 25.73 -4.42
N GLN A 383 25.33 24.70 -5.17
CA GLN A 383 23.98 24.13 -5.11
C GLN A 383 23.82 23.03 -4.05
N TYR A 384 24.58 23.15 -2.95
CA TYR A 384 24.45 22.26 -1.81
C TYR A 384 24.50 23.01 -0.48
N ASP A 385 23.83 22.44 0.52
CA ASP A 385 23.90 22.86 1.92
C ASP A 385 23.97 21.60 2.78
N LEU A 386 25.06 21.40 3.52
CA LEU A 386 25.24 20.24 4.41
C LEU A 386 25.32 20.66 5.89
N THR A 387 24.82 21.84 6.25
CA THR A 387 24.93 22.40 7.61
C THR A 387 24.22 21.55 8.67
N GLY A 388 23.21 20.79 8.27
CA GLY A 388 22.50 19.82 9.11
C GLY A 388 23.10 18.42 9.09
N ALA A 389 24.28 18.18 8.50
CA ALA A 389 24.91 16.86 8.51
C ALA A 389 25.88 16.70 9.69
N SER A 390 25.82 15.55 10.38
CA SER A 390 26.75 15.16 11.45
C SER A 390 27.39 13.82 11.13
N TYR A 391 28.72 13.79 11.06
CA TYR A 391 29.49 12.60 10.67
C TYR A 391 30.16 11.95 11.90
N SER A 392 29.83 10.69 12.15
CA SER A 392 30.44 9.85 13.18
C SER A 392 31.59 9.00 12.60
N THR A 393 32.22 8.16 13.43
CA THR A 393 33.32 7.29 13.01
C THR A 393 32.88 6.18 12.04
N GLY A 394 33.85 5.58 11.34
CA GLY A 394 33.63 4.40 10.51
C GLY A 394 33.18 4.67 9.08
N ASN A 395 33.00 5.93 8.69
CA ASN A 395 32.70 6.29 7.31
C ASN A 395 33.96 6.13 6.44
N SER A 396 33.97 5.20 5.48
CA SER A 396 35.20 4.78 4.77
C SER A 396 35.05 4.77 3.24
N ALA A 397 36.05 5.26 2.52
CA ALA A 397 36.11 5.34 1.06
C ALA A 397 37.56 5.22 0.54
N GLN A 398 37.76 5.27 -0.78
CA GLN A 398 39.07 5.37 -1.42
C GLN A 398 39.81 6.63 -0.94
N TYR A 399 41.09 6.46 -0.59
CA TYR A 399 42.02 7.51 -0.15
C TYR A 399 42.79 8.11 -1.33
#